data_AF-A0A397JUK5-F1
#
_entry.id   AF-A0A397JUK5-F1
#
_cell.length_a   1.000
_cell.length_b   1.000
_cell.length_c   1.000
_cell.angle_alpha   90.00
_cell.angle_beta   90.00
_cell.angle_gamma   90.00
#
_symmetry.space_group_name_H-M   'P 1'
#
loop_
_entity.id
_entity.type
_entity.pdbx_description
1 polymer ?
#
loop_
_entity_poly.entity_id
_entity_poly.type
_entity_poly.pdbx_seq_one_letter_code
_entity_poly.pdbx_strand_id
1 'polypeptide(L)'
;MGVDEEILQEIHKFPFPVQKMLTEEACAVEKRLEKGKSAPNLTSVNCYCSFYRRYLLPCRHIFHEQMYGATKLLTSDIWTKFQRIFEESGFEVYTHYELTEVNISENINEKVAENRRLVVNELMERTRDVYWRIEEKGNDEQTDIFLNELRSCLEPVLNNVKAK
;
A
#
# COMPACT_ATOMS: atom_id res chain seq x y z
N MET A 1 20.83 -7.01 4.55
CA MET A 1 20.55 -8.46 4.75
C MET A 1 19.11 -8.68 4.32
N GLY A 2 18.81 -9.77 3.61
CA GLY A 2 17.48 -9.96 3.02
C GLY A 2 16.37 -10.05 4.06
N VAL A 3 15.17 -9.58 3.72
CA VAL A 3 13.95 -9.91 4.46
C VAL A 3 13.81 -11.43 4.49
N ASP A 4 13.51 -12.00 5.66
CA ASP A 4 13.32 -13.44 5.86
C ASP A 4 12.37 -14.01 4.79
N GLU A 5 12.73 -15.15 4.19
CA GLU A 5 11.97 -15.78 3.11
C GLU A 5 10.52 -16.10 3.56
N GLU A 6 10.33 -16.46 4.83
CA GLU A 6 8.99 -16.67 5.40
C GLU A 6 8.17 -15.38 5.41
N ILE A 7 8.80 -14.25 5.74
CA ILE A 7 8.14 -12.94 5.72
C ILE A 7 7.78 -12.54 4.27
N LEU A 8 8.67 -12.78 3.31
CA LEU A 8 8.42 -12.48 1.90
C LEU A 8 7.26 -13.29 1.34
N GLN A 9 7.17 -14.57 1.67
CA GLN A 9 6.06 -15.42 1.24
C GLN A 9 4.71 -14.92 1.79
N GLU A 10 4.68 -14.43 3.03
CA GLU A 10 3.47 -13.84 3.61
C GLU A 10 3.12 -12.48 2.99
N ILE A 11 4.12 -11.66 2.66
CA ILE A 11 3.92 -10.39 1.95
C ILE A 11 3.32 -10.63 0.56
N HIS A 12 3.79 -11.64 -0.19
CA HIS A 12 3.30 -11.94 -1.54
C HIS A 12 1.80 -12.31 -1.61
N LYS A 13 1.16 -12.60 -0.48
CA LYS A 13 -0.29 -12.87 -0.42
C LYS A 13 -1.14 -11.59 -0.49
N PHE A 14 -0.55 -10.41 -0.32
CA PHE A 14 -1.25 -9.12 -0.45
C PHE A 14 -1.23 -8.59 -1.90
N PRO A 15 -2.10 -7.64 -2.29
CA PRO A 15 -2.00 -6.96 -3.58
C PRO A 15 -0.69 -6.17 -3.73
N PHE A 16 -0.17 -6.04 -4.95
CA PHE A 16 1.14 -5.45 -5.24
C PHE A 16 1.43 -4.09 -4.56
N PRO A 17 0.49 -3.11 -4.50
CA PRO A 17 0.74 -1.85 -3.77
C PRO A 17 1.04 -2.07 -2.29
N VAL A 18 0.32 -3.01 -1.66
CA VAL A 18 0.52 -3.38 -0.26
C VAL A 18 1.82 -4.17 -0.08
N GLN A 19 2.15 -5.06 -1.02
CA GLN A 19 3.44 -5.77 -1.00
C GLN A 19 4.60 -4.78 -0.96
N LYS A 20 4.55 -3.75 -1.81
CA LYS A 20 5.56 -2.69 -1.84
C LYS A 20 5.63 -1.94 -0.51
N MET A 21 4.48 -1.53 0.04
CA MET A 21 4.43 -0.83 1.34
C MET A 21 5.00 -1.68 2.49
N LEU A 22 4.61 -2.95 2.58
CA LEU A 22 5.11 -3.86 3.61
C LEU A 22 6.62 -4.11 3.46
N THR A 23 7.09 -4.27 2.22
CA THR A 23 8.52 -4.43 1.92
C THR A 23 9.31 -3.18 2.32
N GLU A 24 8.78 -1.99 2.04
CA GLU A 24 9.39 -0.73 2.47
C GLU A 24 9.44 -0.59 4.00
N GLU A 25 8.39 -0.99 4.72
CA GLU A 25 8.40 -1.02 6.19
C GLU A 25 9.39 -2.04 6.75
N ALA A 26 9.50 -3.23 6.15
CA ALA A 26 10.46 -4.26 6.54
C ALA A 26 11.92 -3.78 6.31
N CYS A 27 12.22 -3.23 5.13
CA CYS A 27 13.52 -2.66 4.82
C CYS A 27 13.86 -1.43 5.70
N ALA A 28 12.85 -0.68 6.15
CA ALA A 28 13.06 0.45 7.04
C ALA A 28 13.58 0.07 8.44
N VAL A 29 13.59 -1.22 8.80
CA VAL A 29 14.22 -1.73 10.03
C VAL A 29 15.73 -1.49 10.00
N GLU A 30 16.40 -1.70 8.87
CA GLU A 30 17.86 -1.46 8.75
C GLU A 30 18.20 0.00 9.08
N LYS A 31 17.45 0.96 8.54
CA LYS A 31 17.60 2.40 8.85
C LYS A 31 17.36 2.74 10.33
N ARG A 32 16.62 1.91 11.08
CA ARG A 32 16.45 2.08 12.53
C ARG A 32 17.68 1.58 13.29
N LEU A 33 18.23 0.45 12.87
CA LEU A 33 19.45 -0.14 13.45
C LEU A 33 20.66 0.77 13.23
N GLU A 34 20.81 1.33 12.03
CA GLU A 34 21.84 2.34 11.71
C GLU A 34 21.79 3.56 12.64
N LYS A 35 20.59 3.92 13.11
CA LYS A 35 20.35 5.01 14.06
C LYS A 35 20.51 4.58 15.53
N GLY A 36 20.98 3.37 15.79
CA GLY A 36 21.15 2.82 17.13
C GLY A 36 19.83 2.58 17.88
N LYS A 37 18.69 2.48 17.18
CA LYS A 37 17.40 2.22 17.83
C LYS A 37 17.30 0.72 18.15
N SER A 38 16.91 0.39 19.38
CA SER A 38 16.58 -0.97 19.78
C SER A 38 15.19 -1.39 19.28
N ALA A 39 14.92 -2.70 19.38
CA ALA A 39 13.58 -3.23 19.21
C ALA A 39 12.60 -2.54 20.18
N PRO A 40 11.34 -2.29 19.78
CA PRO A 40 10.40 -1.52 20.60
C PRO A 40 9.85 -2.27 21.83
N ASN A 41 10.21 -3.54 22.03
CA ASN A 41 9.70 -4.43 23.07
C ASN A 41 8.17 -4.57 23.01
N LEU A 42 7.64 -4.76 21.80
CA LEU A 42 6.21 -4.94 21.60
C LEU A 42 5.77 -6.30 22.17
N THR A 43 4.73 -6.28 23.01
CA THR A 43 4.10 -7.50 23.56
C THR A 43 2.92 -8.00 22.73
N SER A 44 2.49 -7.22 21.74
CA SER A 44 1.41 -7.57 20.81
C SER A 44 1.64 -6.93 19.44
N VAL A 45 0.93 -7.40 18.43
CA VAL A 45 0.96 -6.80 17.08
C VAL A 45 0.27 -5.43 16.98
N ASN A 46 -0.40 -4.97 18.03
CA ASN A 46 -1.01 -3.65 18.02
C ASN A 46 0.06 -2.58 18.20
N CYS A 47 0.25 -1.75 17.18
CA CYS A 47 1.18 -0.63 17.23
C CYS A 47 0.42 0.70 17.12
N TYR A 48 0.83 1.71 17.88
CA TYR A 48 0.19 3.03 17.82
C TYR A 48 0.85 4.00 16.83
N CYS A 49 1.77 3.53 16.00
CA CYS A 49 2.41 4.38 15.00
C CYS A 49 1.42 4.76 13.89
N SER A 50 1.75 5.87 13.19
CA SER A 50 0.92 6.39 12.11
C SER A 50 0.61 5.34 11.06
N PHE A 51 1.61 4.57 10.61
CA PHE A 51 1.43 3.52 9.60
C PHE A 51 0.42 2.44 10.03
N TYR A 52 0.55 1.90 11.25
CA TYR A 52 -0.36 0.85 11.73
C TYR A 52 -1.78 1.38 11.91
N ARG A 53 -1.95 2.55 12.52
CA ARG A 53 -3.28 3.17 12.66
C ARG A 53 -3.94 3.46 11.31
N ARG A 54 -3.11 3.77 10.31
CA ARG A 54 -3.49 4.16 8.96
C ARG A 54 -3.92 2.96 8.10
N TYR A 55 -3.19 1.86 8.17
CA TYR A 55 -3.38 0.73 7.25
C TYR A 55 -3.84 -0.55 7.94
N LEU A 56 -3.77 -0.62 9.27
CA LEU A 56 -3.95 -1.85 10.04
C LEU A 56 -3.09 -3.00 9.52
N LEU A 57 -1.88 -2.66 9.06
CA LEU A 57 -0.89 -3.59 8.50
C LEU A 57 0.39 -3.59 9.35
N PRO A 58 1.20 -4.67 9.26
CA PRO A 58 2.52 -4.71 9.89
C PRO A 58 3.37 -3.49 9.54
N CYS A 59 3.77 -2.74 10.56
CA CYS A 59 4.65 -1.58 10.43
C CYS A 59 6.10 -1.95 10.76
N ARG A 60 7.05 -1.05 10.46
CA ARG A 60 8.47 -1.22 10.76
C ARG A 60 8.78 -1.51 12.23
N HIS A 61 7.91 -1.11 13.17
CA HIS A 61 8.08 -1.45 14.59
C HIS A 61 7.80 -2.92 14.85
N ILE A 62 6.75 -3.45 14.23
CA ILE A 62 6.38 -4.86 14.32
C ILE A 62 7.41 -5.71 13.60
N PHE A 63 7.89 -5.29 12.41
CA PHE A 63 8.99 -5.96 11.73
C PHE A 63 10.29 -5.93 12.53
N HIS A 64 10.61 -4.81 13.18
CA HIS A 64 11.79 -4.72 14.02
C HIS A 64 11.71 -5.70 15.22
N GLU A 65 10.55 -5.78 15.86
CA GLU A 65 10.33 -6.77 16.93
C GLU A 65 10.41 -8.20 16.38
N GLN A 66 9.81 -8.47 15.22
CA GLN A 66 9.85 -9.80 14.60
C GLN A 66 11.27 -10.28 14.29
N MET A 67 12.13 -9.38 13.81
CA MET A 67 13.47 -9.71 13.33
C MET A 67 14.52 -9.70 14.46
N TYR A 68 14.41 -8.76 15.41
CA TYR A 68 15.46 -8.47 16.40
C TYR A 68 14.93 -8.33 17.83
N GLY A 69 13.62 -8.44 18.02
CA GLY A 69 12.98 -8.35 19.32
C GLY A 69 13.01 -9.66 20.11
N ALA A 70 12.48 -9.60 21.34
CA ALA A 70 12.43 -10.77 22.22
C ALA A 70 11.30 -11.73 21.84
N THR A 71 10.28 -11.23 21.13
CA THR A 71 9.07 -11.98 20.80
C THR A 71 8.81 -11.97 19.30
N LYS A 72 8.64 -13.14 18.69
CA LYS A 72 8.16 -13.26 17.31
C LYS A 72 6.65 -13.06 17.27
N LEU A 73 6.22 -11.88 16.84
CA LEU A 73 4.82 -11.47 16.84
C LEU A 73 4.04 -11.86 15.58
N LEU A 74 4.74 -12.07 14.45
CA LEU A 74 4.12 -12.34 13.15
C LEU A 74 4.10 -13.85 12.86
N THR A 75 3.19 -14.55 13.53
CA THR A 75 2.85 -15.96 13.23
C THR A 75 1.93 -16.06 12.01
N SER A 76 1.78 -17.26 11.43
CA SER A 76 0.92 -17.49 10.26
C SER A 76 -0.56 -17.13 10.52
N ASP A 77 -1.08 -17.35 11.74
CA ASP A 77 -2.45 -16.96 12.09
C ASP A 77 -2.62 -15.44 12.16
N ILE A 78 -1.56 -14.73 12.56
CA ILE A 78 -1.54 -13.26 12.63
C ILE A 78 -1.47 -12.67 11.23
N TRP A 79 -0.66 -13.23 10.34
CA TRP A 79 -0.65 -12.84 8.92
C TRP A 79 -2.00 -13.03 8.25
N THR A 80 -2.66 -14.18 8.51
CA THR A 80 -4.03 -14.44 8.03
C THR A 80 -5.01 -13.38 8.54
N LYS A 81 -4.89 -12.94 9.80
CA LYS A 81 -5.73 -11.84 10.34
C LYS A 81 -5.50 -10.53 9.61
N PHE A 82 -4.24 -10.18 9.31
CA PHE A 82 -3.93 -8.96 8.56
C PHE A 82 -4.49 -8.99 7.12
N GLN A 83 -4.37 -10.13 6.45
CA GLN A 83 -4.95 -10.34 5.12
C GLN A 83 -6.47 -10.19 5.16
N ARG A 84 -7.13 -10.84 6.11
CA ARG A 84 -8.58 -10.75 6.29
C ARG A 84 -9.06 -9.32 6.60
N ILE A 85 -8.38 -8.62 7.50
CA ILE A 85 -8.72 -7.22 7.83
C ILE A 85 -8.60 -6.34 6.58
N PHE A 86 -7.55 -6.56 5.78
CA PHE A 86 -7.36 -5.85 4.52
C PHE A 86 -8.42 -6.22 3.46
N GLU A 87 -8.81 -7.49 3.35
CA GLU A 87 -9.90 -7.92 2.44
C GLU A 87 -11.25 -7.33 2.84
N GLU A 88 -11.55 -7.28 4.14
CA GLU A 88 -12.80 -6.74 4.69
C GLU A 88 -12.84 -5.20 4.62
N SER A 89 -11.70 -4.52 4.80
CA SER A 89 -11.62 -3.05 4.91
C SER A 89 -11.10 -2.37 3.65
N GLY A 90 -10.51 -3.10 2.70
CA GLY A 90 -9.77 -2.54 1.57
C GLY A 90 -8.74 -1.49 2.00
N PHE A 91 -8.59 -0.44 1.20
CA PHE A 91 -7.90 0.79 1.60
C PHE A 91 -8.79 1.72 2.44
N GLU A 92 -10.02 1.32 2.78
CA GLU A 92 -11.02 2.09 3.55
C GLU A 92 -10.80 2.06 5.07
N VAL A 93 -9.56 1.90 5.56
CA VAL A 93 -9.21 2.37 6.93
C VAL A 93 -9.06 3.91 6.93
N TYR A 94 -9.96 4.61 6.21
CA TYR A 94 -9.90 6.05 5.97
C TYR A 94 -11.23 6.77 5.89
N THR A 95 -12.19 6.37 6.73
CA THR A 95 -13.36 7.23 6.93
C THR A 95 -13.70 7.55 8.38
N HIS A 96 -13.27 6.79 9.39
CA HIS A 96 -13.66 7.10 10.78
C HIS A 96 -12.62 6.68 11.84
N TYR A 97 -11.52 7.44 11.96
CA TYR A 97 -10.88 7.60 13.28
C TYR A 97 -10.73 9.08 13.57
N GLU A 98 -11.86 9.66 13.93
CA GLU A 98 -11.95 10.93 14.63
C GLU A 98 -11.38 10.73 16.04
N LEU A 99 -10.17 11.19 16.29
CA LEU A 99 -9.70 11.55 17.63
C LEU A 99 -9.02 12.93 17.54
N THR A 100 -9.84 13.89 17.94
CA THR A 100 -9.63 15.29 18.31
C THR A 100 -8.20 15.87 18.38
N GLU A 101 -8.08 16.99 17.67
CA GLU A 101 -7.31 18.22 17.90
C GLU A 101 -5.80 18.16 18.20
N VAL A 102 -4.96 18.23 17.14
CA VAL A 102 -3.78 19.11 17.12
C VAL A 102 -3.54 19.65 15.69
N ASN A 103 -3.76 20.96 15.53
CA ASN A 103 -3.25 21.89 14.50
C ASN A 103 -3.02 21.37 13.06
N ILE A 104 -4.09 21.42 12.27
CA ILE A 104 -4.05 21.33 10.81
C ILE A 104 -3.56 22.68 10.27
N SER A 105 -2.30 22.79 9.87
CA SER A 105 -1.88 23.91 9.03
C SER A 105 -0.88 23.53 7.92
N GLU A 106 -0.05 22.50 8.09
CA GLU A 106 1.08 22.32 7.17
C GLU A 106 0.93 21.28 6.04
N ASN A 107 -0.19 20.56 5.86
CA ASN A 107 -0.20 19.51 4.82
C ASN A 107 -1.57 19.17 4.20
N ILE A 108 -2.40 20.16 3.87
CA ILE A 108 -3.63 19.87 3.11
C ILE A 108 -3.31 19.68 1.61
N ASN A 109 -2.45 20.53 1.05
CA ASN A 109 -2.15 20.52 -0.39
C ASN A 109 -1.30 19.32 -0.82
N GLU A 110 -0.27 18.96 -0.06
CA GLU A 110 0.55 17.77 -0.32
C GLU A 110 -0.27 16.49 -0.19
N LYS A 111 -1.10 16.38 0.85
CA LYS A 111 -2.04 15.26 1.05
C LYS A 111 -3.09 15.15 -0.07
N VAL A 112 -3.63 16.27 -0.55
CA VAL A 112 -4.57 16.29 -1.69
C VAL A 112 -3.87 15.88 -2.99
N ALA A 113 -2.64 16.34 -3.21
CA ALA A 113 -1.85 15.95 -4.38
C ALA A 113 -1.52 14.46 -4.39
N GLU A 114 -1.13 13.90 -3.24
CA GLU A 114 -0.85 12.47 -3.10
C GLU A 114 -2.10 11.61 -3.27
N ASN A 115 -3.24 12.02 -2.69
CA ASN A 115 -4.52 11.34 -2.90
C ASN A 115 -4.93 11.35 -4.38
N ARG A 116 -4.72 12.45 -5.09
CA ARG A 116 -4.99 12.53 -6.55
C ARG A 116 -4.08 11.58 -7.34
N ARG A 117 -2.80 11.47 -6.98
CA ARG A 117 -1.88 10.52 -7.61
C ARG A 117 -2.32 9.08 -7.40
N LEU A 118 -2.77 8.73 -6.20
CA LEU A 118 -3.24 7.38 -5.88
C LEU A 118 -4.50 7.00 -6.67
N VAL A 119 -5.47 7.91 -6.79
CA VAL A 119 -6.69 7.69 -7.60
C VAL A 119 -6.34 7.48 -9.08
N VAL A 120 -5.39 8.24 -9.61
CA VAL A 120 -4.93 8.07 -10.99
C VAL A 120 -4.24 6.72 -11.19
N ASN A 121 -3.41 6.29 -10.23
CA ASN A 121 -2.75 4.99 -10.29
C ASN A 121 -3.76 3.84 -10.24
N GLU A 122 -4.73 3.87 -9.34
CA GLU A 122 -5.78 2.85 -9.26
C GLU A 122 -6.57 2.74 -10.56
N LEU A 123 -6.95 3.88 -11.14
CA LEU A 123 -7.66 3.91 -12.41
C LEU A 123 -6.83 3.28 -13.54
N MET A 124 -5.53 3.62 -13.62
CA MET A 124 -4.62 3.03 -14.62
C MET A 124 -4.50 1.51 -14.47
N GLU A 125 -4.40 1.01 -13.24
CA GLU A 125 -4.32 -0.43 -12.97
C GLU A 125 -5.61 -1.14 -13.40
N ARG A 126 -6.79 -0.59 -13.04
CA ARG A 126 -8.08 -1.14 -13.47
C ARG A 126 -8.23 -1.15 -14.98
N THR A 127 -7.78 -0.10 -15.67
CA THR A 127 -7.77 -0.03 -17.13
C THR A 127 -6.84 -1.10 -17.72
N ARG A 128 -5.66 -1.32 -17.14
CA ARG A 128 -4.72 -2.37 -17.57
C ARG A 128 -5.31 -3.77 -17.40
N ASP A 129 -5.99 -4.03 -16.29
CA ASP A 129 -6.64 -5.32 -16.04
C ASP A 129 -7.78 -5.59 -17.03
N VAL A 130 -8.51 -4.53 -17.44
CA VAL A 130 -9.52 -4.64 -18.51
C VAL A 130 -8.85 -4.95 -19.85
N TYR A 131 -7.78 -4.24 -20.21
CA TYR A 131 -7.01 -4.50 -21.44
C TYR A 131 -6.55 -5.96 -21.51
N TRP A 132 -5.91 -6.46 -20.46
CA TRP A 132 -5.40 -7.82 -20.43
C TRP A 132 -6.50 -8.88 -20.60
N ARG A 133 -7.67 -8.68 -19.97
CA ARG A 133 -8.82 -9.58 -20.14
C ARG A 133 -9.41 -9.57 -21.55
N ILE A 134 -9.25 -8.48 -22.30
CA ILE A 134 -9.69 -8.39 -23.70
C ILE A 134 -8.66 -9.10 -24.59
N GLU A 135 -7.37 -8.83 -24.38
CA GLU A 135 -6.27 -9.47 -25.11
C GLU A 135 -6.23 -10.99 -24.93
N GLU A 136 -6.45 -11.51 -23.71
CA GLU A 136 -6.50 -12.95 -23.45
C GLU A 136 -7.61 -13.68 -24.22
N LYS A 137 -8.66 -12.95 -24.64
CA LYS A 137 -9.74 -13.50 -25.48
C LYS A 137 -9.38 -13.52 -26.97
N GLY A 138 -8.27 -12.88 -27.36
CA GLY A 138 -7.78 -12.83 -28.74
C GLY A 138 -8.75 -12.15 -29.71
N ASN A 139 -9.55 -11.19 -29.23
CA ASN A 139 -10.53 -10.48 -30.05
C ASN A 139 -9.99 -9.09 -30.43
N ASP A 140 -9.29 -9.05 -31.55
CA ASP A 140 -8.64 -7.84 -32.08
C ASP A 140 -9.61 -6.67 -32.27
N GLU A 141 -10.87 -6.94 -32.63
CA GLU A 141 -11.90 -5.90 -32.80
C GLU A 141 -12.28 -5.27 -31.45
N GLN A 142 -12.44 -6.08 -30.39
CA GLN A 142 -12.68 -5.56 -29.05
C GLN A 142 -11.47 -4.82 -28.48
N THR A 143 -10.25 -5.30 -28.76
CA THR A 143 -9.02 -4.60 -28.38
C THR A 143 -8.97 -3.21 -29.03
N ASP A 144 -9.25 -3.11 -30.34
CA ASP A 144 -9.17 -1.84 -31.06
C ASP A 144 -10.26 -0.85 -30.61
N ILE A 145 -11.49 -1.32 -30.35
CA ILE A 145 -12.56 -0.49 -29.77
C ILE A 145 -12.12 0.07 -28.42
N PHE A 146 -11.62 -0.78 -27.52
CA PHE A 146 -11.18 -0.37 -26.19
C PHE A 146 -10.02 0.63 -26.24
N LEU A 147 -9.03 0.41 -27.12
CA LEU A 147 -7.90 1.33 -27.30
C LEU A 147 -8.35 2.70 -27.83
N ASN A 148 -9.30 2.73 -28.76
CA ASN A 148 -9.85 3.98 -29.29
C ASN A 148 -10.64 4.75 -28.23
N GLU A 149 -11.46 4.07 -27.42
CA GLU A 149 -12.17 4.69 -26.29
C GLU A 149 -11.19 5.26 -25.25
N LEU A 150 -10.17 4.47 -24.89
CA LEU A 150 -9.13 4.90 -23.95
C LEU A 150 -8.39 6.13 -24.48
N ARG A 151 -8.02 6.13 -25.76
CA ARG A 151 -7.35 7.27 -26.41
C ARG A 151 -8.23 8.51 -26.40
N SER A 152 -9.52 8.37 -26.72
CA SER A 152 -10.47 9.48 -26.70
C SER A 152 -10.66 10.08 -25.31
N CYS A 153 -10.56 9.27 -24.25
CA CYS A 153 -10.63 9.75 -22.87
C CYS A 153 -9.35 10.48 -22.43
N LEU A 154 -8.18 10.02 -22.89
CA LEU A 154 -6.88 10.53 -22.47
C LEU A 154 -6.40 11.75 -23.26
N GLU A 155 -6.73 11.85 -24.55
CA GLU A 155 -6.34 12.97 -25.41
C GLU A 155 -6.67 14.36 -24.82
N PRO A 156 -7.88 14.62 -24.31
CA PRO A 156 -8.22 15.90 -23.68
C PRO A 156 -7.35 16.21 -22.46
N VAL A 157 -6.99 15.19 -21.67
CA VAL A 157 -6.18 15.35 -20.46
C VAL A 157 -4.72 15.68 -20.82
N LEU A 158 -4.15 14.95 -21.78
CA LEU A 158 -2.77 15.13 -22.24
C LEU A 158 -2.56 16.47 -22.94
N ASN A 159 -3.54 16.93 -23.72
CA ASN A 159 -3.47 18.20 -24.43
C ASN A 159 -3.59 19.41 -23.47
N ASN A 160 -4.37 19.28 -22.40
CA ASN A 160 -4.46 20.31 -21.36
C ASN A 160 -3.17 20.47 -20.54
N VAL A 161 -2.35 19.43 -20.41
CA VAL A 161 -1.05 19.50 -19.73
C VAL A 161 0.01 20.21 -20.58
N LYS A 162 -0.08 20.12 -21.92
CA LYS A 162 0.86 20.79 -22.85
C LYS A 162 0.62 22.29 -23.01
N ALA A 163 -0.55 22.79 -22.63
CA ALA A 163 -0.95 24.19 -22.78
C ALA A 163 -0.65 25.08 -21.55
N LYS A 164 -0.08 24.50 -20.48
CA LYS A 164 0.38 25.19 -19.27
C LYS A 164 1.90 25.26 -19.24
#